data_AF-A0A7X3L374-F1
#
_entry.id   AF-A0A7X3L374-F1
#
_cell.length_a   1.000
_cell.length_b   1.000
_cell.length_c   1.000
_cell.angle_alpha   90.00
_cell.angle_beta   90.00
_cell.angle_gamma   90.00
#
_symmetry.space_group_name_H-M   'P 1'
#
loop_
_entity.id
_entity.type
_entity.pdbx_description
1 polymer ?
#
loop_
_entity_poly.entity_id
_entity_poly.type
_entity_poly.pdbx_seq_one_letter_code
_entity_poly.pdbx_strand_id
1 'polypeptide(L)'
;MAKSNKERVDDQRAARQRANWVEVRLWVPSQEDADAVKKLGAERRALAQELIGLEELDVPGRDDLVQRVREAIRQQGSKAYVTESGPILELLSALADAGNVRGIARAYAIFARAYPMNAHFVAHSIPAKIVSRHFPKLLPVATLARISSLVPDWQSRLIDSVGDEAAFSAQVAHLHDALGTASKG
;
A
#
# COMPACT_ATOMS: atom_id res chain seq x y z
N MET A 1 -19.73 18.40 0.23
CA MET A 1 -19.08 19.72 0.42
C MET A 1 -17.61 19.58 0.09
N ALA A 2 -16.97 20.58 -0.53
CA ALA A 2 -15.53 20.55 -0.80
C ALA A 2 -14.75 20.71 0.51
N LYS A 3 -13.69 19.91 0.72
CA LYS A 3 -12.82 20.00 1.91
C LYS A 3 -12.13 21.36 1.98
N SER A 4 -12.01 21.90 3.19
CA SER A 4 -11.22 23.11 3.47
C SER A 4 -9.72 22.88 3.24
N ASN A 5 -8.96 23.96 3.05
CA ASN A 5 -7.51 23.87 2.89
C ASN A 5 -6.82 23.26 4.12
N LYS A 6 -7.34 23.55 5.33
CA LYS A 6 -6.81 22.98 6.57
C LYS A 6 -6.98 21.46 6.59
N GLU A 7 -8.19 20.98 6.32
CA GLU A 7 -8.47 19.54 6.27
C GLU A 7 -7.60 18.83 5.22
N ARG A 8 -7.41 19.44 4.05
CA ARG A 8 -6.52 18.89 3.00
C ARG A 8 -5.07 18.77 3.47
N VAL A 9 -4.56 19.76 4.22
CA VAL A 9 -3.20 19.74 4.75
C VAL A 9 -3.07 18.69 5.87
N ASP A 10 -4.07 18.58 6.74
CA ASP A 10 -4.09 17.60 7.82
C ASP A 10 -4.13 16.17 7.26
N ASP A 11 -4.97 15.93 6.23
CA ASP A 11 -5.01 14.66 5.50
C ASP A 11 -3.65 14.33 4.87
N GLN A 12 -2.99 15.32 4.26
CA GLN A 12 -1.66 15.15 3.68
C GLN A 12 -0.60 14.81 4.72
N ARG A 13 -0.66 15.46 5.88
CA ARG A 13 0.26 15.16 6.99
C ARG A 13 0.05 13.74 7.48
N ALA A 14 -1.19 13.35 7.76
CA ALA A 14 -1.52 12.01 8.25
C ALA A 14 -1.09 10.91 7.26
N ALA A 15 -1.33 11.12 5.96
CA ALA A 15 -0.90 10.20 4.91
C ALA A 15 0.62 10.02 4.86
N ARG A 16 1.38 11.13 4.92
CA ARG A 16 2.85 11.11 4.95
C ARG A 16 3.39 10.40 6.20
N GLN A 17 2.83 10.68 7.37
CA GLN A 17 3.23 10.02 8.62
C GLN A 17 3.05 8.50 8.56
N ARG A 18 1.91 8.01 8.04
CA ARG A 18 1.67 6.57 7.85
C ARG A 18 2.65 5.93 6.86
N ALA A 19 3.12 6.70 5.88
CA ALA A 19 4.14 6.26 4.94
C ALA A 19 5.58 6.46 5.47
N ASN A 20 5.75 6.68 6.78
CA ASN A 20 7.04 6.88 7.46
C ASN A 20 7.82 8.10 6.97
N TRP A 21 7.13 9.13 6.46
CA TRP A 21 7.77 10.41 6.17
C TRP A 21 7.99 11.21 7.45
N VAL A 22 9.13 11.89 7.52
CA VAL A 22 9.48 12.78 8.63
C VAL A 22 9.11 14.23 8.28
N GLU A 23 8.33 14.88 9.14
CA GLU A 23 8.02 16.31 9.02
C GLU A 23 9.18 17.13 9.59
N VAL A 24 9.70 18.08 8.81
CA VAL A 24 10.69 19.06 9.25
C VAL A 24 10.04 20.44 9.25
N ARG A 25 10.03 21.12 10.40
CA ARG A 25 9.56 22.51 10.55
C ARG A 25 10.73 23.42 10.91
N LEU A 26 10.86 24.52 10.18
CA LEU A 26 12.00 25.42 10.32
C LEU A 26 11.60 26.87 10.03
N TRP A 27 12.31 27.80 10.65
CA TRP A 27 12.26 29.22 10.36
C TRP A 27 13.54 29.60 9.61
N VAL A 28 13.42 30.44 8.59
CA VAL A 28 14.56 30.91 7.78
C VAL A 28 14.65 32.43 7.81
N PRO A 29 15.86 33.01 7.69
CA PRO A 29 16.07 34.45 7.82
C PRO A 29 15.72 35.22 6.54
N SER A 30 15.58 34.55 5.39
CA SER A 30 15.27 35.20 4.10
C SER A 30 14.30 34.39 3.22
N GLN A 31 13.75 35.05 2.19
CA GLN A 31 12.93 34.41 1.16
C GLN A 31 13.75 33.45 0.28
N GLU A 32 15.02 33.79 0.00
CA GLU A 32 15.94 32.93 -0.75
C GLU A 32 16.15 31.58 -0.05
N ASP A 33 16.39 31.62 1.26
CA ASP A 33 16.49 30.42 2.10
C ASP A 33 15.20 29.59 2.07
N ALA A 34 14.03 30.27 2.11
CA ALA A 34 12.74 29.60 2.06
C ALA A 34 12.57 28.83 0.73
N ASP A 35 12.99 29.43 -0.38
CA ASP A 35 12.87 28.81 -1.70
C ASP A 35 13.89 27.69 -1.90
N ALA A 36 15.10 27.82 -1.35
CA ALA A 36 16.09 26.74 -1.30
C ALA A 36 15.56 25.52 -0.53
N VAL A 37 14.95 25.73 0.64
CA VAL A 37 14.33 24.64 1.42
C VAL A 37 13.16 24.00 0.66
N LYS A 38 12.29 24.80 0.03
CA LYS A 38 11.18 24.27 -0.78
C LYS A 38 11.69 23.41 -1.93
N LYS A 39 12.74 23.87 -2.62
CA LYS A 39 13.40 23.16 -3.72
C LYS A 39 13.98 21.83 -3.23
N LEU A 40 14.76 21.84 -2.16
CA LEU A 40 15.30 20.61 -1.55
C LEU A 40 14.16 19.64 -1.19
N GLY A 41 13.09 20.13 -0.58
CA GLY A 41 11.92 19.31 -0.27
C GLY A 41 11.26 18.70 -1.51
N ALA A 42 11.21 19.44 -2.63
CA ALA A 42 10.69 18.92 -3.90
C ALA A 42 11.61 17.85 -4.50
N GLU A 43 12.92 18.06 -4.47
CA GLU A 43 13.91 17.08 -4.92
C GLU A 43 13.82 15.78 -4.11
N ARG A 44 13.75 15.86 -2.77
CA ARG A 44 13.60 14.66 -1.93
C ARG A 44 12.30 13.91 -2.20
N ARG A 45 11.22 14.62 -2.53
CA ARG A 45 9.95 14.00 -2.97
C ARG A 45 10.09 13.28 -4.31
N ALA A 46 10.77 13.89 -5.28
CA ALA A 46 11.02 13.29 -6.58
C ALA A 46 11.87 12.01 -6.44
N LEU A 47 12.94 12.06 -5.63
CA LEU A 47 13.78 10.87 -5.37
C LEU A 47 12.98 9.72 -4.72
N ALA A 48 12.03 10.02 -3.84
CA ALA A 48 11.14 9.01 -3.26
C ALA A 48 10.21 8.36 -4.29
N GLN A 49 9.85 9.07 -5.36
CA GLN A 49 9.07 8.52 -6.48
C GLN A 49 9.94 7.73 -7.46
N GLU A 50 11.19 8.13 -7.64
CA GLU A 50 12.19 7.39 -8.43
C GLU A 50 12.70 6.12 -7.72
N LEU A 51 12.25 5.88 -6.49
CA LEU A 51 12.61 4.71 -5.69
C LEU A 51 14.12 4.57 -5.47
N ILE A 52 14.84 5.70 -5.42
CA ILE A 52 16.27 5.76 -5.11
C ILE A 52 16.48 5.42 -3.63
N GLY A 53 17.37 4.46 -3.33
CA GLY A 53 17.57 3.90 -1.99
C GLY A 53 16.68 2.68 -1.66
N LEU A 54 16.08 2.05 -2.68
CA LEU A 54 15.43 0.74 -2.55
C LEU A 54 16.34 -0.43 -2.98
N GLU A 55 17.61 -0.16 -3.31
CA GLU A 55 18.57 -1.22 -3.67
C GLU A 55 18.73 -2.26 -2.54
N GLU A 56 18.57 -1.86 -1.28
CA GLU A 56 18.63 -2.77 -0.12
C GLU A 56 17.44 -3.73 -0.03
N LEU A 57 16.35 -3.46 -0.73
CA LEU A 57 15.23 -4.40 -0.81
C LEU A 57 15.50 -5.47 -1.87
N ASP A 58 16.32 -5.19 -2.88
CA ASP A 58 16.58 -6.10 -4.00
C ASP A 58 17.42 -7.30 -3.54
N VAL A 59 16.77 -8.42 -3.23
CA VAL A 59 17.45 -9.67 -2.85
C VAL A 59 17.72 -10.44 -4.15
N PRO A 60 18.98 -10.70 -4.52
CA PRO A 60 19.30 -11.39 -5.76
C PRO A 60 18.65 -12.79 -5.81
N GLY A 61 17.90 -13.09 -6.87
CA GLY A 61 17.51 -14.46 -7.23
C GLY A 61 16.01 -14.81 -7.17
N ARG A 62 15.11 -13.91 -6.76
CA ARG A 62 13.64 -14.13 -6.93
C ARG A 62 12.90 -12.81 -7.13
N ASP A 63 12.02 -12.82 -8.13
CA ASP A 63 11.03 -11.80 -8.50
C ASP A 63 11.60 -10.43 -8.93
N ASP A 64 11.28 -10.05 -10.17
CA ASP A 64 11.37 -8.69 -10.72
C ASP A 64 10.39 -7.70 -10.06
N LEU A 65 9.94 -7.99 -8.82
CA LEU A 65 8.89 -7.26 -8.12
C LEU A 65 9.21 -5.78 -8.02
N VAL A 66 10.46 -5.42 -7.69
CA VAL A 66 10.88 -4.01 -7.61
C VAL A 66 10.70 -3.32 -8.94
N GLN A 67 11.06 -3.97 -10.06
CA GLN A 67 10.89 -3.41 -11.39
C GLN A 67 9.41 -3.30 -11.78
N ARG A 68 8.59 -4.30 -11.44
CA ARG A 68 7.14 -4.26 -11.65
C ARG A 68 6.47 -3.14 -10.84
N VAL A 69 6.92 -2.90 -9.61
CA VAL A 69 6.42 -1.79 -8.79
C VAL A 69 6.89 -0.45 -9.34
N ARG A 70 8.16 -0.33 -9.78
CA ARG A 70 8.67 0.86 -10.48
C ARG A 70 7.83 1.19 -11.70
N GLU A 71 7.51 0.18 -12.49
CA GLU A 71 6.67 0.32 -13.66
C GLU A 71 5.24 0.77 -13.31
N ALA A 72 4.63 0.17 -12.27
CA ALA A 72 3.33 0.59 -11.78
C ALA A 72 3.34 2.04 -11.27
N ILE A 73 4.41 2.46 -10.59
CA ILE A 73 4.61 3.84 -10.12
C ILE A 73 4.76 4.81 -11.29
N ARG A 74 5.54 4.44 -12.31
CA ARG A 74 5.72 5.25 -13.54
C ARG A 74 4.40 5.45 -14.28
N GLN A 75 3.50 4.49 -14.21
CA GLN A 75 2.17 4.56 -14.81
C GLN A 75 1.10 5.17 -13.90
N GLN A 76 1.43 5.64 -12.70
CA GLN A 76 0.46 6.29 -11.80
C GLN A 76 -0.20 7.49 -12.50
N GLY A 77 -1.53 7.53 -12.51
CA GLY A 77 -2.32 8.56 -13.20
C GLY A 77 -2.40 8.37 -14.72
N SER A 78 -1.93 7.23 -15.25
CA SER A 78 -2.06 6.91 -16.67
C SER A 78 -3.52 6.87 -17.10
N LYS A 79 -3.81 7.49 -18.26
CA LYS A 79 -5.14 7.49 -18.89
C LYS A 79 -5.60 6.10 -19.34
N ALA A 80 -4.71 5.12 -19.36
CA ALA A 80 -5.05 3.73 -19.64
C ALA A 80 -5.92 3.09 -18.54
N TYR A 81 -5.98 3.71 -17.35
CA TYR A 81 -6.72 3.21 -16.20
C TYR A 81 -7.83 4.18 -15.78
N VAL A 82 -8.95 3.62 -15.30
CA VAL A 82 -10.08 4.39 -14.78
C VAL A 82 -9.73 5.09 -13.46
N THR A 83 -8.88 4.47 -12.64
CA THR A 83 -8.40 5.04 -11.38
C THR A 83 -6.92 5.34 -11.48
N GLU A 84 -6.47 6.43 -10.85
CA GLU A 84 -5.06 6.85 -10.91
C GLU A 84 -4.10 5.76 -10.42
N SER A 85 -4.51 4.96 -9.43
CA SER A 85 -3.75 3.84 -8.87
C SER A 85 -4.04 2.49 -9.55
N GLY A 86 -4.65 2.50 -10.74
CA GLY A 86 -4.94 1.28 -11.51
C GLY A 86 -3.74 0.33 -11.68
N PRO A 87 -2.55 0.80 -12.11
CA PRO A 87 -1.39 -0.06 -12.32
C PRO A 87 -0.96 -0.83 -11.06
N ILE A 88 -0.91 -0.16 -9.91
CA ILE A 88 -0.53 -0.84 -8.66
C ILE A 88 -1.64 -1.81 -8.21
N LEU A 89 -2.91 -1.47 -8.41
CA LEU A 89 -4.03 -2.37 -8.08
C LEU A 89 -4.03 -3.63 -8.95
N GLU A 90 -3.61 -3.53 -10.20
CA GLU A 90 -3.44 -4.66 -11.11
C GLU A 90 -2.28 -5.55 -10.64
N LEU A 91 -1.12 -4.96 -10.33
CA LEU A 91 0.03 -5.69 -9.77
C LEU A 91 -0.34 -6.45 -8.49
N LEU A 92 -1.03 -5.79 -7.54
CA LEU A 92 -1.48 -6.44 -6.30
C LEU A 92 -2.46 -7.59 -6.56
N SER A 93 -3.24 -7.51 -7.63
CA SER A 93 -4.15 -8.60 -8.03
C SER A 93 -3.35 -9.81 -8.54
N ALA A 94 -2.39 -9.58 -9.42
CA ALA A 94 -1.51 -10.64 -9.95
C ALA A 94 -0.70 -11.32 -8.84
N LEU A 95 -0.22 -10.55 -7.86
CA LEU A 95 0.47 -11.10 -6.69
C LEU A 95 -0.46 -11.96 -5.82
N ALA A 96 -1.72 -11.52 -5.63
CA ALA A 96 -2.72 -12.31 -4.91
C ALA A 96 -3.07 -13.62 -5.64
N ASP A 97 -3.24 -13.56 -6.97
CA ASP A 97 -3.49 -14.74 -7.81
C ASP A 97 -2.33 -15.76 -7.71
N ALA A 98 -1.08 -15.27 -7.65
CA ALA A 98 0.11 -16.10 -7.46
C ALA A 98 0.34 -16.56 -6.00
N GLY A 99 -0.50 -16.12 -5.05
CA GLY A 99 -0.31 -16.37 -3.63
C GLY A 99 0.92 -15.72 -3.00
N ASN A 100 1.49 -14.70 -3.64
CA ASN A 100 2.66 -13.97 -3.17
C ASN A 100 2.27 -12.87 -2.17
N VAL A 101 1.86 -13.30 -0.97
CA VAL A 101 1.40 -12.41 0.13
C VAL A 101 2.49 -11.43 0.57
N ARG A 102 3.75 -11.90 0.64
CA ARG A 102 4.90 -11.06 0.98
C ARG A 102 5.12 -9.97 -0.08
N GLY A 103 5.01 -10.34 -1.35
CA GLY A 103 5.08 -9.42 -2.48
C GLY A 103 4.01 -8.32 -2.43
N ILE A 104 2.80 -8.62 -1.96
CA ILE A 104 1.73 -7.62 -1.76
C ILE A 104 2.15 -6.56 -0.74
N ALA A 105 2.59 -7.00 0.46
CA ALA A 105 3.00 -6.07 1.52
C ALA A 105 4.18 -5.20 1.06
N ARG A 106 5.17 -5.83 0.42
CA ARG A 106 6.34 -5.14 -0.11
C ARG A 106 5.97 -4.14 -1.23
N ALA A 107 5.14 -4.53 -2.18
CA ALA A 107 4.67 -3.63 -3.24
C ALA A 107 3.90 -2.44 -2.66
N TYR A 108 3.05 -2.68 -1.68
CA TYR A 108 2.32 -1.63 -0.98
C TYR A 108 3.26 -0.67 -0.24
N ALA A 109 4.23 -1.17 0.53
CA ALA A 109 5.17 -0.33 1.27
C ALA A 109 5.97 0.60 0.35
N ILE A 110 6.45 0.06 -0.78
CA ILE A 110 7.14 0.83 -1.82
C ILE A 110 6.21 1.91 -2.41
N PHE A 111 5.00 1.52 -2.80
CA PHE A 111 4.02 2.45 -3.36
C PHE A 111 3.64 3.55 -2.36
N ALA A 112 3.41 3.21 -1.09
CA ALA A 112 3.02 4.15 -0.06
C ALA A 112 4.09 5.21 0.20
N ARG A 113 5.37 4.84 0.07
CA ARG A 113 6.49 5.79 0.13
C ARG A 113 6.46 6.78 -1.03
N ALA A 114 6.20 6.32 -2.25
CA ALA A 114 6.15 7.16 -3.46
C ALA A 114 4.88 8.04 -3.53
N TYR A 115 3.73 7.49 -3.14
CA TYR A 115 2.41 8.12 -3.24
C TYR A 115 1.61 7.98 -1.93
N PRO A 116 2.04 8.66 -0.85
CA PRO A 116 1.41 8.54 0.46
C PRO A 116 -0.09 8.89 0.45
N MET A 117 -0.50 9.84 -0.38
CA MET A 117 -1.91 10.26 -0.50
C MET A 117 -2.81 9.17 -1.06
N ASN A 118 -2.29 8.34 -1.96
CA ASN A 118 -3.03 7.28 -2.62
C ASN A 118 -2.92 5.96 -1.84
N ALA A 119 -1.94 5.85 -0.93
CA ALA A 119 -1.68 4.64 -0.15
C ALA A 119 -2.93 4.13 0.58
N HIS A 120 -3.68 5.02 1.24
CA HIS A 120 -4.89 4.63 1.97
C HIS A 120 -5.92 3.96 1.05
N PHE A 121 -6.16 4.54 -0.13
CA PHE A 121 -7.06 3.96 -1.13
C PHE A 121 -6.59 2.58 -1.60
N VAL A 122 -5.28 2.44 -1.85
CA VAL A 122 -4.70 1.15 -2.27
C VAL A 122 -4.83 0.10 -1.17
N ALA A 123 -4.54 0.44 0.09
CA ALA A 123 -4.67 -0.47 1.23
C ALA A 123 -6.10 -1.03 1.37
N HIS A 124 -7.12 -0.18 1.21
CA HIS A 124 -8.52 -0.59 1.31
C HIS A 124 -8.98 -1.55 0.21
N SER A 125 -8.23 -1.65 -0.90
CA SER A 125 -8.52 -2.63 -1.95
C SER A 125 -7.99 -4.04 -1.64
N ILE A 126 -7.02 -4.15 -0.72
CA ILE A 126 -6.25 -5.38 -0.47
C ILE A 126 -7.12 -6.49 0.15
N PRO A 127 -7.97 -6.24 1.16
CA PRO A 127 -8.80 -7.28 1.75
C PRO A 127 -9.66 -8.03 0.71
N ALA A 128 -10.26 -7.29 -0.22
CA ALA A 128 -11.06 -7.88 -1.29
C ALA A 128 -10.21 -8.72 -2.24
N LYS A 129 -9.00 -8.27 -2.59
CA LYS A 129 -8.06 -9.05 -3.44
C LYS A 129 -7.63 -10.33 -2.75
N ILE A 130 -7.27 -10.29 -1.46
CA ILE A 130 -6.92 -11.48 -0.69
C ILE A 130 -8.08 -12.50 -0.71
N VAL A 131 -9.28 -12.08 -0.32
CA VAL A 131 -10.41 -13.03 -0.24
C VAL A 131 -10.82 -13.58 -1.61
N SER A 132 -10.93 -12.72 -2.63
CA SER A 132 -11.42 -13.16 -3.95
C SER A 132 -10.39 -13.92 -4.78
N ARG A 133 -9.10 -13.66 -4.59
CA ARG A 133 -8.03 -14.16 -5.48
C ARG A 133 -7.07 -15.12 -4.81
N HIS A 134 -6.76 -14.92 -3.54
CA HIS A 134 -5.86 -15.82 -2.80
C HIS A 134 -6.59 -17.05 -2.26
N PHE A 135 -7.89 -16.93 -1.97
CA PHE A 135 -8.73 -18.02 -1.44
C PHE A 135 -9.87 -18.45 -2.39
N PRO A 136 -9.63 -18.65 -3.70
CA PRO A 136 -10.71 -18.80 -4.68
C PRO A 136 -11.54 -20.08 -4.48
N LYS A 137 -10.93 -21.13 -3.90
CA LYS A 137 -11.59 -22.42 -3.62
C LYS A 137 -12.50 -22.42 -2.39
N LEU A 138 -12.48 -21.34 -1.60
CA LEU A 138 -13.23 -21.21 -0.34
C LEU A 138 -14.48 -20.31 -0.50
N LEU A 139 -14.90 -20.01 -1.74
CA LEU A 139 -15.92 -19.02 -2.06
C LEU A 139 -17.23 -19.63 -2.56
N PRO A 140 -18.20 -19.82 -1.68
CA PRO A 140 -19.55 -19.33 -1.94
C PRO A 140 -19.80 -18.01 -1.19
N VAL A 141 -20.79 -17.23 -1.61
CA VAL A 141 -21.20 -15.92 -1.05
C VAL A 141 -21.36 -15.90 0.49
N ALA A 142 -21.55 -17.07 1.12
CA ALA A 142 -21.54 -17.26 2.58
C ALA A 142 -20.19 -16.94 3.26
N THR A 143 -19.10 -16.80 2.51
CA THR A 143 -17.74 -16.72 3.04
C THR A 143 -17.39 -15.37 3.68
N LEU A 144 -17.90 -14.23 3.21
CA LEU A 144 -17.59 -12.94 3.85
C LEU A 144 -18.24 -12.82 5.24
N ALA A 145 -19.53 -13.18 5.35
CA ALA A 145 -20.22 -13.23 6.63
C ALA A 145 -19.57 -14.23 7.58
N ARG A 146 -19.17 -15.40 7.05
CA ARG A 146 -18.44 -16.42 7.81
C ARG A 146 -17.08 -15.93 8.28
N ILE A 147 -16.27 -15.31 7.42
CA ILE A 147 -14.99 -14.72 7.81
C ILE A 147 -15.22 -13.69 8.92
N SER A 148 -16.16 -12.76 8.74
CA SER A 148 -16.44 -11.74 9.75
C SER A 148 -16.93 -12.34 11.08
N SER A 149 -17.57 -13.51 11.07
CA SER A 149 -17.93 -14.23 12.30
C SER A 149 -16.75 -14.93 12.98
N LEU A 150 -15.80 -15.46 12.21
CA LEU A 150 -14.66 -16.24 12.71
C LEU A 150 -13.48 -15.34 13.09
N VAL A 151 -13.27 -14.29 12.32
CA VAL A 151 -12.18 -13.32 12.46
C VAL A 151 -12.80 -11.92 12.41
N PRO A 152 -13.29 -11.39 13.54
CA PRO A 152 -13.76 -10.02 13.63
C PRO A 152 -12.68 -9.02 13.19
N ASP A 153 -13.11 -7.96 12.50
CA ASP A 153 -12.26 -6.86 12.02
C ASP A 153 -11.12 -7.29 11.06
N TRP A 154 -11.21 -8.47 10.45
CA TRP A 154 -10.18 -8.99 9.54
C TRP A 154 -9.78 -8.00 8.44
N GLN A 155 -10.73 -7.21 7.93
CA GLN A 155 -10.45 -6.19 6.91
C GLN A 155 -9.50 -5.12 7.45
N SER A 156 -9.83 -4.55 8.62
CA SER A 156 -9.02 -3.53 9.29
C SER A 156 -7.64 -4.08 9.64
N ARG A 157 -7.57 -5.31 10.17
CA ARG A 157 -6.29 -5.97 10.48
C ARG A 157 -5.40 -6.13 9.25
N LEU A 158 -5.95 -6.50 8.09
CA LEU A 158 -5.20 -6.57 6.84
C LEU A 158 -4.74 -5.18 6.37
N ILE A 159 -5.60 -4.17 6.45
CA ILE A 159 -5.28 -2.78 6.07
C ILE A 159 -4.14 -2.23 6.93
N ASP A 160 -4.22 -2.42 8.24
CA ASP A 160 -3.27 -1.86 9.20
C ASP A 160 -1.91 -2.57 9.16
N SER A 161 -1.90 -3.87 8.81
CA SER A 161 -0.67 -4.66 8.76
C SER A 161 0.06 -4.60 7.43
N VAL A 162 -0.56 -4.16 6.33
CA VAL A 162 0.03 -4.32 4.98
C VAL A 162 1.34 -3.56 4.73
N GLY A 163 1.66 -2.58 5.58
CA GLY A 163 2.96 -1.90 5.55
C GLY A 163 4.12 -2.72 6.14
N ASP A 164 3.83 -3.84 6.83
CA ASP A 164 4.80 -4.73 7.48
C ASP A 164 4.62 -6.15 6.91
N GLU A 165 5.67 -6.66 6.24
CA GLU A 165 5.62 -7.96 5.57
C GLU A 165 5.32 -9.12 6.52
N ALA A 166 5.90 -9.10 7.73
CA ALA A 166 5.73 -10.17 8.70
C ALA A 166 4.34 -10.12 9.33
N ALA A 167 3.90 -8.93 9.76
CA ALA A 167 2.59 -8.74 10.35
C ALA A 167 1.47 -9.07 9.34
N PHE A 168 1.59 -8.59 8.10
CA PHE A 168 0.61 -8.88 7.05
C PHE A 168 0.52 -10.37 6.74
N SER A 169 1.67 -11.03 6.57
CA SER A 169 1.71 -12.47 6.31
C SER A 169 1.05 -13.26 7.44
N ALA A 170 1.27 -12.87 8.69
CA ALA A 170 0.62 -13.50 9.84
C ALA A 170 -0.91 -13.32 9.82
N GLN A 171 -1.43 -12.14 9.43
CA GLN A 171 -2.87 -11.92 9.30
C GLN A 171 -3.50 -12.75 8.17
N VAL A 172 -2.83 -12.87 7.02
CA VAL A 172 -3.33 -13.72 5.93
C VAL A 172 -3.32 -15.20 6.33
N ALA A 173 -2.27 -15.66 7.02
CA ALA A 173 -2.20 -17.04 7.55
C ALA A 173 -3.31 -17.31 8.57
N HIS A 174 -3.54 -16.40 9.51
CA HIS A 174 -4.62 -16.51 10.48
C HIS A 174 -6.00 -16.63 9.81
N LEU A 175 -6.23 -15.83 8.76
CA LEU A 175 -7.45 -15.91 7.97
C LEU A 175 -7.61 -17.25 7.25
N HIS A 176 -6.52 -17.76 6.64
CA HIS A 176 -6.51 -19.08 6.00
C HIS A 176 -6.82 -20.21 7.00
N ASP A 177 -6.21 -20.18 8.19
CA ASP A 177 -6.40 -21.20 9.21
C ASP A 177 -7.81 -21.21 9.78
N ALA A 178 -8.39 -20.02 10.03
CA ALA A 178 -9.77 -19.88 10.45
C ALA A 178 -10.75 -20.46 9.40
N LEU A 179 -10.46 -20.30 8.12
CA LEU A 179 -11.27 -20.86 7.03
C LEU A 179 -11.07 -22.38 6.86
N GLY A 180 -9.84 -22.87 7.03
CA GLY A 180 -9.50 -24.28 6.88
C GLY A 180 -10.00 -25.17 8.04
N THR A 181 -9.96 -24.66 9.27
CA THR A 181 -10.50 -25.35 10.46
C THR A 181 -12.01 -25.52 10.37
N ALA A 182 -12.71 -24.51 9.86
CA ALA A 182 -14.16 -24.54 9.70
C ALA A 182 -14.65 -25.46 8.56
N SER A 183 -13.76 -25.92 7.67
CA SER A 183 -14.10 -26.89 6.60
C SER A 183 -13.96 -28.36 7.05
N LYS A 184 -13.40 -28.63 8.23
CA LYS A 184 -13.15 -29.97 8.78
C LYS A 184 -14.10 -30.38 9.92
N GLY A 185 -14.96 -29.47 10.38
CA GLY A 185 -16.02 -29.74 11.35
C GLY A 185 -17.38 -29.57 10.69
#